data_AF-A0A931YDW3-F1
#
_entry.id   AF-A0A931YDW3-F1
#
_cell.length_a   1.000
_cell.length_b   1.000
_cell.length_c   1.000
_cell.angle_alpha   90.00
_cell.angle_beta   90.00
_cell.angle_gamma   90.00
#
_symmetry.space_group_name_H-M   'P 1'
#
loop_
_entity.id
_entity.type
_entity.pdbx_description
1 polymer ?
#
loop_
_entity_poly.entity_id
_entity_poly.type
_entity_poly.pdbx_seq_one_letter_code
_entity_poly.pdbx_strand_id
1 'polypeptide(L)'
;MVFPSIVSARLVPCGGAGEGFCTVCDFFSLTQNIFNFVALTLTPIVAVMLIFWGGYMFLISGVNPAGVTKAKSILKNTVIGLVIVYAGYLAASYTVKFFAGETSVAGSRFTTAGFSIQCTRVELPDKTGVKIGDLTETETIPEIVPGKITPVPDIPGLKLSDPDDVDINQLEGNVRNGLSQAANLAVPLGLDLVVTSGFRSRAEQLALATQNCQDPAADRCVIKPGRPITCIPQGDGSNCRHTTGKAVDVWCWQNNSKCSQSALFTNVMKPSGFCVLLYSRPPEPWHFELKTDLDLDPDRKQSFRCD
;
A
#
# COMPACT_ATOMS: atom_id res chain seq x y z
N MET A 1 -6.55 -18.11 40.14
CA MET A 1 -5.85 -18.42 38.88
C MET A 1 -5.96 -17.20 37.97
N VAL A 2 -4.90 -16.40 37.89
CA VAL A 2 -4.80 -15.30 36.94
C VAL A 2 -4.25 -15.94 35.66
N PHE A 3 -5.13 -16.28 34.71
CA PHE A 3 -4.68 -16.64 33.37
C PHE A 3 -4.19 -15.36 32.72
N PRO A 4 -2.91 -15.26 32.31
CA PRO A 4 -2.44 -14.09 31.59
C PRO A 4 -3.26 -14.02 30.31
N SER A 5 -3.89 -12.87 30.07
CA SER A 5 -4.65 -12.58 28.86
C SER A 5 -3.81 -12.98 27.65
N ILE A 6 -4.23 -14.04 26.96
CA ILE A 6 -3.78 -14.34 25.61
C ILE A 6 -4.25 -13.18 24.74
N VAL A 7 -3.40 -12.16 24.64
CA VAL A 7 -3.51 -11.12 23.62
C VAL A 7 -3.61 -11.87 22.31
N SER A 8 -4.73 -11.70 21.62
CA SER A 8 -4.97 -12.29 20.31
C SER A 8 -4.00 -11.64 19.32
N ALA A 9 -2.77 -12.15 19.26
CA ALA A 9 -1.81 -11.79 18.24
C ALA A 9 -2.42 -12.27 16.91
N ARG A 10 -3.00 -11.34 16.16
CA ARG A 10 -3.43 -11.61 14.79
C ARG A 10 -2.17 -11.94 14.00
N LEU A 11 -2.01 -13.23 13.68
CA LEU A 11 -0.83 -13.74 13.00
C LEU A 11 -0.70 -13.10 11.62
N VAL A 12 -1.83 -12.96 10.93
CA VAL A 12 -1.95 -12.26 9.63
C VAL A 12 -2.58 -10.87 9.87
N PRO A 13 -1.89 -9.77 9.50
CA PRO A 13 -2.35 -8.40 9.76
C PRO A 13 -3.20 -7.78 8.63
N CYS A 14 -3.49 -8.52 7.56
CA CYS A 14 -4.13 -8.01 6.34
C CYS A 14 -5.11 -9.03 5.73
N GLY A 15 -5.95 -8.56 4.79
CA GLY A 15 -6.86 -9.42 4.03
C GLY A 15 -8.16 -9.82 4.74
N GLY A 16 -8.47 -9.22 5.90
CA GLY A 16 -9.78 -9.34 6.57
C GLY A 16 -10.86 -8.45 5.95
N ALA A 17 -12.11 -8.69 6.33
CA ALA A 17 -13.23 -7.82 5.95
C ALA A 17 -13.02 -6.40 6.51
N GLY A 18 -12.85 -5.41 5.62
CA GLY A 18 -12.55 -4.02 5.99
C GLY A 18 -11.06 -3.68 6.10
N GLU A 19 -10.16 -4.58 5.70
CA GLU A 19 -8.71 -4.36 5.71
C GLU A 19 -8.15 -4.26 4.29
N GLY A 20 -7.10 -3.44 4.11
CA GLY A 20 -6.42 -3.30 2.82
C GLY A 20 -5.75 -4.60 2.35
N PHE A 21 -5.42 -4.63 1.05
CA PHE A 21 -4.68 -5.75 0.45
C PHE A 21 -3.31 -5.93 1.11
N CYS A 22 -2.87 -7.18 1.23
CA CYS A 22 -1.58 -7.52 1.82
C CYS A 22 -0.42 -6.99 0.96
N THR A 23 0.42 -6.18 1.58
CA THR A 23 1.65 -5.67 0.99
C THR A 23 2.85 -6.53 1.37
N VAL A 24 4.00 -6.29 0.74
CA VAL A 24 5.27 -6.93 1.13
C VAL A 24 5.64 -6.61 2.59
N CYS A 25 5.23 -5.45 3.11
CA CYS A 25 5.43 -5.08 4.52
C CYS A 25 4.63 -5.98 5.48
N ASP A 26 3.41 -6.36 5.08
CA ASP A 26 2.57 -7.25 5.87
C ASP A 26 3.13 -8.69 5.89
N PHE A 27 3.84 -9.09 4.84
CA PHE A 27 4.57 -10.37 4.80
C PHE A 27 5.74 -10.42 5.81
N PHE A 28 6.52 -9.35 5.91
CA PHE A 28 7.58 -9.25 6.92
C PHE A 28 7.02 -9.19 8.34
N SER A 29 5.91 -8.47 8.53
CA SER A 29 5.20 -8.41 9.81
C SER A 29 4.64 -9.78 10.22
N LEU A 30 4.06 -10.54 9.29
CA LEU A 30 3.63 -11.92 9.50
C LEU A 30 4.79 -12.80 9.96
N THR A 31 5.92 -12.72 9.26
CA THR A 31 7.11 -13.52 9.58
C THR A 31 7.59 -13.25 11.00
N GLN A 32 7.66 -11.98 11.40
CA GLN A 32 8.02 -11.57 12.74
C GLN A 32 6.99 -12.04 13.79
N ASN A 33 5.69 -11.97 13.49
CA ASN A 33 4.63 -12.47 14.36
C ASN A 33 4.76 -13.98 14.60
N ILE A 34 5.13 -14.75 13.57
CA ILE A 34 5.41 -16.19 13.69
C ILE A 34 6.60 -16.43 14.62
N PHE A 35 7.72 -15.72 14.42
CA PHE A 35 8.90 -15.88 15.28
C PHE A 35 8.60 -15.55 16.74
N ASN A 36 7.85 -14.47 17.00
CA ASN A 36 7.44 -14.07 18.34
C ASN A 36 6.46 -15.08 18.95
N PHE A 37 5.51 -15.60 18.18
CA PHE A 37 4.59 -16.63 18.64
C PHE A 37 5.33 -17.91 19.03
N VAL A 38 6.25 -18.40 18.18
CA VAL A 38 6.99 -19.62 18.44
C VAL A 38 7.93 -19.45 19.65
N ALA A 39 8.71 -18.38 19.70
CA ALA A 39 9.71 -18.19 20.75
C ALA A 39 9.09 -17.79 22.10
N LEU A 40 8.11 -16.89 22.12
CA LEU A 40 7.58 -16.30 23.36
C LEU A 40 6.30 -16.97 23.85
N THR A 41 5.55 -17.68 22.99
CA THR A 41 4.30 -18.35 23.38
C THR A 41 4.45 -19.87 23.38
N LEU A 42 4.82 -20.46 22.24
CA LEU A 42 4.82 -21.91 22.08
C LEU A 42 5.96 -22.59 22.86
N THR A 43 7.18 -22.07 22.72
CA THR A 43 8.39 -22.63 23.35
C THR A 43 8.28 -22.76 24.87
N PRO A 44 7.89 -21.72 25.65
CA PRO A 44 7.77 -21.87 27.11
C PRO A 44 6.71 -22.89 27.52
N ILE A 45 5.57 -22.97 26.80
CA ILE A 45 4.53 -23.96 27.09
C ILE A 45 5.06 -25.39 26.90
N VAL A 46 5.73 -25.65 25.77
CA VAL A 46 6.31 -26.96 25.46
C VAL A 46 7.43 -27.30 26.44
N ALA A 47 8.30 -26.35 26.77
CA ALA A 47 9.39 -26.54 27.71
C ALA A 47 8.88 -26.95 29.10
N VAL A 48 7.84 -26.26 29.60
CA VAL A 48 7.19 -26.60 30.86
C VAL A 48 6.65 -28.03 30.82
N MET A 49 5.93 -28.41 29.75
CA MET A 49 5.42 -29.78 29.61
C MET A 49 6.52 -30.85 29.61
N LEU A 50 7.62 -30.62 28.91
CA LEU A 50 8.74 -31.57 28.84
C LEU A 50 9.51 -31.67 30.16
N ILE A 51 9.67 -30.55 30.88
CA ILE A 51 10.27 -30.53 32.22
C ILE A 51 9.38 -31.28 33.21
N PHE A 52 8.06 -31.05 33.18
CA PHE A 52 7.11 -31.80 34.01
C PHE A 52 7.16 -33.29 33.72
N TRP A 53 7.17 -33.69 32.44
CA TRP A 53 7.25 -35.09 32.05
C TRP A 53 8.58 -35.74 32.45
N GLY A 54 9.70 -35.05 32.21
CA GLY A 54 11.04 -35.50 32.60
C GLY A 54 11.19 -35.61 34.12
N GLY A 55 10.67 -34.64 34.87
CA GLY A 55 10.65 -34.63 36.33
C GLY A 55 9.76 -35.74 36.90
N TYR A 56 8.58 -35.95 36.33
CA TYR A 56 7.69 -37.04 36.69
C TYR A 56 8.36 -38.41 36.50
N MET A 57 8.96 -38.66 35.32
CA MET A 57 9.71 -39.89 35.07
C MET A 57 10.89 -40.07 36.03
N PHE A 58 11.56 -38.97 36.41
CA PHE A 58 12.67 -39.03 37.36
C PHE A 58 12.22 -39.51 38.74
N LEU A 59 11.08 -39.02 39.24
CA LEU A 59 10.55 -39.37 40.55
C LEU A 59 10.04 -40.82 40.62
N ILE A 60 9.34 -41.31 39.59
CA ILE A 60 8.77 -42.67 39.59
C ILE A 60 9.80 -43.78 39.28
N SER A 61 10.96 -43.44 38.73
CA SER A 61 11.97 -44.44 38.32
C SER A 61 12.68 -45.11 39.50
N GLY A 62 12.60 -44.55 40.71
CA GLY A 62 13.22 -45.11 41.91
C GLY A 62 14.72 -45.45 41.71
N VAL A 63 15.10 -46.69 41.98
CA VAL A 63 16.47 -47.20 41.82
C VAL A 63 16.76 -47.81 40.44
N ASN A 64 15.82 -47.77 39.49
CA ASN A 64 16.04 -48.31 38.15
C ASN A 64 16.98 -47.40 37.34
N PRO A 65 18.21 -47.84 37.02
CA PRO A 65 19.20 -47.00 36.35
C PRO A 65 18.79 -46.61 34.92
N ALA A 66 18.00 -47.45 34.23
CA ALA A 66 17.54 -47.16 32.88
C ALA A 66 16.50 -46.02 32.85
N GLY A 67 15.58 -46.01 33.83
CA GLY A 67 14.55 -44.96 33.97
C GLY A 67 15.16 -43.60 34.32
N VAL A 68 16.10 -43.58 35.27
CA VAL A 68 16.82 -42.37 35.68
C VAL A 68 17.64 -41.77 34.53
N THR A 69 18.31 -42.62 33.75
CA THR A 69 19.10 -42.17 32.59
C THR A 69 18.21 -41.55 31.51
N LYS A 70 17.04 -42.15 31.24
CA LYS A 70 16.06 -41.62 30.28
C LYS A 70 15.50 -40.27 30.73
N ALA A 71 15.13 -40.15 32.00
CA ALA A 71 14.63 -38.89 32.57
C ALA A 71 15.66 -37.75 32.49
N LYS A 72 16.93 -38.05 32.84
CA LYS A 72 18.04 -37.08 32.72
C LYS A 72 18.28 -36.66 31.27
N SER A 73 18.15 -37.57 30.31
CA SER A 73 18.27 -37.26 28.89
C SER A 73 17.19 -36.28 28.42
N ILE A 74 15.93 -36.52 28.79
CA ILE A 74 14.81 -35.61 28.47
C ILE A 74 15.06 -34.22 29.03
N LEU A 75 15.44 -34.11 30.31
CA LEU A 75 15.72 -32.82 30.94
C LEU A 75 16.89 -32.09 30.28
N LYS A 76 18.01 -32.78 30.02
CA LYS A 76 19.18 -32.19 29.34
C LYS A 76 18.83 -31.70 27.93
N ASN A 77 18.14 -32.52 27.15
CA ASN A 77 17.74 -32.17 25.78
C ASN A 77 16.76 -31.00 25.76
N THR A 78 15.86 -30.91 26.75
CA THR A 78 14.94 -29.78 26.88
C THR A 78 15.69 -28.48 27.15
N VAL A 79 16.68 -28.49 28.05
CA VAL A 79 17.51 -27.31 28.36
C VAL A 79 18.33 -26.90 27.13
N ILE A 80 18.96 -27.85 26.43
CA ILE A 80 19.74 -27.56 25.21
C ILE A 80 18.83 -26.97 24.12
N GLY A 81 17.65 -27.54 23.91
CA GLY A 81 16.67 -27.02 22.96
C GLY A 81 16.24 -25.59 23.29
N LEU A 82 16.00 -25.30 24.57
CA LEU A 82 15.64 -23.96 25.04
C LEU A 82 16.75 -22.94 24.72
N VAL A 83 18.01 -23.31 24.97
CA VAL A 83 19.17 -22.47 24.67
C VAL A 83 19.28 -22.18 23.18
N ILE A 84 19.09 -23.19 22.33
CA ILE A 84 19.16 -23.03 20.87
C ILE A 84 18.07 -22.08 20.36
N VAL A 85 16.82 -22.26 20.80
CA VAL A 85 15.69 -21.42 20.36
C VAL A 85 15.92 -19.96 20.74
N TYR A 86 16.28 -19.69 22.01
CA TYR A 86 16.50 -18.31 22.45
C TYR A 86 17.78 -17.70 21.87
N ALA A 87 18.84 -18.48 21.65
CA ALA A 87 20.03 -18.00 20.97
C ALA A 87 19.73 -17.58 19.52
N GLY A 88 18.97 -18.40 18.78
CA GLY A 88 18.52 -18.06 17.43
C GLY A 88 17.61 -16.84 17.39
N TYR A 89 16.70 -16.74 18.36
CA TYR A 89 15.81 -15.59 18.52
C TYR A 89 16.59 -14.27 18.75
N LEU A 90 17.62 -14.31 19.61
CA LEU A 90 18.48 -13.16 19.88
C LEU A 90 19.33 -12.79 18.65
N ALA A 91 19.89 -13.79 17.96
CA ALA A 91 20.67 -13.56 16.75
C ALA A 91 19.84 -12.88 15.65
N ALA A 92 18.62 -13.36 15.39
CA ALA A 92 17.71 -12.75 14.44
C ALA A 92 17.30 -11.33 14.84
N SER A 93 17.04 -11.11 16.13
CA SER A 93 16.71 -9.78 16.64
C SER A 93 17.88 -8.80 16.48
N TYR A 94 19.12 -9.26 16.67
CA TYR A 94 20.32 -8.46 16.55
C TYR A 94 20.63 -8.09 15.10
N THR A 95 20.54 -9.05 14.16
CA THR A 95 20.82 -8.78 12.74
C THR A 95 19.86 -7.74 12.18
N VAL A 96 18.56 -7.86 12.49
CA VAL A 96 17.56 -6.88 12.02
C VAL A 96 17.85 -5.48 12.57
N LYS A 97 18.14 -5.35 13.87
CA LYS A 97 18.47 -4.05 14.49
C LYS A 97 19.77 -3.45 13.96
N PHE A 98 20.77 -4.29 13.67
CA PHE A 98 22.04 -3.86 13.12
C PHE A 98 21.88 -3.21 11.74
N PHE A 99 21.06 -3.80 10.85
CA PHE A 99 20.75 -3.21 9.55
C PHE A 99 19.80 -2.01 9.63
N ALA A 100 18.96 -1.94 10.66
CA ALA A 100 18.04 -0.81 10.89
C ALA A 100 18.72 0.46 11.44
N GLY A 101 20.01 0.44 11.76
CA GLY A 101 20.76 1.62 12.21
C GLY A 101 20.53 2.01 13.68
N GLU A 102 19.80 1.21 14.45
CA GLU A 102 19.56 1.45 15.88
C GLU A 102 20.71 0.89 16.74
N THR A 103 21.55 1.77 17.31
CA THR A 103 22.72 1.37 18.13
C THR A 103 22.40 1.05 19.59
N SER A 104 21.12 0.87 19.95
CA SER A 104 20.68 0.68 21.34
C SER A 104 20.17 -0.74 21.60
N VAL A 105 21.01 -1.61 22.16
CA VAL A 105 20.60 -2.93 22.72
C VAL A 105 20.47 -2.87 24.25
N ALA A 106 20.83 -1.74 24.86
CA ALA A 106 20.77 -1.50 26.30
C ALA A 106 19.34 -1.13 26.73
N GLY A 107 18.41 -2.07 26.62
CA GLY A 107 17.01 -1.81 26.96
C GLY A 107 16.03 -2.91 26.62
N SER A 108 16.51 -4.08 26.16
CA SER A 108 15.69 -5.29 26.01
C SER A 108 15.21 -5.76 27.40
N ARG A 109 14.25 -5.02 27.97
CA ARG A 109 13.36 -5.59 28.97
C ARG A 109 12.80 -6.85 28.30
N PHE A 110 12.77 -7.96 29.03
CA PHE A 110 12.05 -9.17 28.65
C PHE A 110 10.55 -8.85 28.70
N THR A 111 10.11 -7.92 27.86
CA THR A 111 8.71 -7.58 27.65
C THR A 111 8.18 -8.52 26.59
N THR A 112 6.92 -8.86 26.71
CA THR A 112 6.11 -9.72 25.83
C THR A 112 6.11 -9.31 24.35
N ALA A 113 6.73 -8.18 24.01
CA ALA A 113 6.94 -7.72 22.65
C ALA A 113 8.39 -8.02 22.25
N GLY A 114 8.54 -8.95 21.30
CA GLY A 114 9.80 -9.24 20.65
C GLY A 114 10.38 -8.08 19.85
N PHE A 115 11.41 -8.36 19.04
CA PHE A 115 11.86 -7.38 18.05
C PHE A 115 10.70 -7.05 17.10
N SER A 116 10.50 -5.77 16.81
CA SER A 116 9.54 -5.28 15.83
C SER A 116 10.25 -4.80 14.58
N ILE A 117 9.98 -5.44 13.45
CA ILE A 117 10.19 -4.88 12.13
C ILE A 117 9.16 -3.76 12.02
N GLN A 118 9.59 -2.55 12.32
CA GLN A 118 8.85 -1.36 11.95
C GLN A 118 8.96 -1.28 10.43
N CYS A 119 7.98 -1.83 9.73
CA CYS A 119 7.70 -1.38 8.39
C CYS A 119 7.12 0.03 8.54
N THR A 120 8.01 1.02 8.68
CA THR A 120 7.63 2.41 8.59
C THR A 120 7.04 2.55 7.19
N ARG A 121 5.70 2.63 7.09
CA ARG A 121 5.13 3.43 6.00
C ARG A 121 5.87 4.74 6.14
N VAL A 122 6.63 5.16 5.12
CA VAL A 122 7.32 6.44 5.19
C VAL A 122 6.24 7.48 5.51
N GLU A 123 6.16 7.88 6.77
CA GLU A 123 5.48 9.09 7.18
C GLU A 123 6.33 10.17 6.54
N LEU A 124 5.91 10.56 5.34
CA LEU A 124 6.37 11.80 4.75
C LEU A 124 6.17 12.86 5.85
N PRO A 125 7.19 13.69 6.13
CA PRO A 125 7.15 14.62 7.24
C PRO A 125 5.84 15.37 7.22
N ASP A 126 5.12 15.31 8.34
CA ASP A 126 3.94 16.11 8.59
C ASP A 126 4.30 17.58 8.29
N LYS A 127 3.84 18.07 7.14
CA LYS A 127 3.84 19.49 6.82
C LYS A 127 2.45 20.04 7.05
N THR A 128 1.95 19.93 8.27
CA THR A 128 1.06 20.91 8.89
C THR A 128 1.79 22.27 8.95
N GLY A 129 1.97 22.89 7.78
CA GLY A 129 2.74 24.11 7.63
C GLY A 129 2.97 24.59 6.19
N VAL A 130 2.40 23.93 5.16
CA VAL A 130 2.36 24.54 3.82
C VAL A 130 1.36 25.69 3.87
N LYS A 131 1.86 26.92 3.99
CA LYS A 131 1.06 28.10 3.66
C LYS A 131 0.66 27.97 2.20
N ILE A 132 -0.63 27.75 1.95
CA ILE A 132 -1.25 27.89 0.63
C ILE A 132 -1.15 29.38 0.29
N GLY A 133 -0.02 29.73 -0.30
CA GLY A 133 0.26 31.05 -0.79
C GLY A 133 0.96 30.86 -2.12
N ASP A 134 0.31 31.37 -3.16
CA ASP A 134 0.87 31.59 -4.50
C ASP A 134 0.86 30.41 -5.47
N LEU A 135 -0.33 29.86 -5.73
CA LEU A 135 -0.63 29.30 -7.06
C LEU A 135 -1.94 29.93 -7.51
N THR A 136 -1.83 30.88 -8.43
CA THR A 136 -2.97 31.59 -9.02
C THR A 136 -3.90 30.61 -9.70
N GLU A 137 -5.08 30.50 -9.12
CA GLU A 137 -6.25 29.74 -9.55
C GLU A 137 -6.69 30.20 -10.94
N THR A 138 -6.11 29.63 -12.00
CA THR A 138 -6.49 30.01 -13.37
C THR A 138 -6.46 28.84 -14.34
N GLU A 139 -7.08 27.72 -13.99
CA GLU A 139 -7.62 26.82 -15.03
C GLU A 139 -9.00 26.33 -14.58
N THR A 140 -10.01 26.73 -15.35
CA THR A 140 -11.41 26.31 -15.22
C THR A 140 -11.51 24.80 -15.44
N ILE A 141 -11.77 24.07 -14.38
CA ILE A 141 -12.04 22.64 -14.36
C ILE A 141 -13.55 22.46 -14.41
N PRO A 142 -14.10 21.42 -15.06
CA PRO A 142 -15.52 21.12 -15.00
C PRO A 142 -15.97 21.13 -13.54
N GLU A 143 -17.00 21.92 -13.28
CA GLU A 143 -17.61 22.12 -11.97
C GLU A 143 -17.87 20.76 -11.31
N ILE A 144 -17.05 20.39 -10.33
CA ILE A 144 -17.34 19.22 -9.48
C ILE A 144 -18.54 19.65 -8.65
N VAL A 145 -19.74 19.26 -9.09
CA VAL A 145 -20.99 19.62 -8.44
C VAL A 145 -20.98 19.04 -7.01
N PRO A 146 -20.99 19.88 -5.96
CA PRO A 146 -21.02 19.39 -4.59
C PRO A 146 -22.31 18.60 -4.38
N GLY A 147 -22.19 17.26 -4.30
CA GLY A 147 -23.33 16.35 -4.12
C GLY A 147 -23.32 15.08 -4.96
N LYS A 148 -22.50 14.99 -6.03
CA LYS A 148 -22.39 13.78 -6.87
C LYS A 148 -21.14 12.92 -6.60
N ILE A 149 -20.27 13.36 -5.70
CA ILE A 149 -19.06 12.63 -5.35
C ILE A 149 -19.42 11.38 -4.54
N THR A 150 -19.24 10.19 -5.11
CA THR A 150 -19.58 8.91 -4.46
C THR A 150 -18.33 8.14 -4.06
N PRO A 151 -18.22 7.68 -2.80
CA PRO A 151 -17.14 6.78 -2.38
C PRO A 151 -17.16 5.47 -3.17
N VAL A 152 -15.97 4.96 -3.51
CA VAL A 152 -15.79 3.65 -4.13
C VAL A 152 -15.86 2.58 -3.03
N PRO A 153 -16.84 1.66 -3.02
CA PRO A 153 -17.07 0.76 -1.89
C PRO A 153 -15.89 -0.17 -1.56
N ASP A 154 -15.12 -0.57 -2.56
CA ASP A 154 -13.97 -1.48 -2.45
C ASP A 154 -12.62 -0.76 -2.29
N ILE A 155 -12.58 0.58 -2.38
CA ILE A 155 -11.34 1.37 -2.29
C ILE A 155 -11.53 2.57 -1.35
N PRO A 156 -11.17 2.44 -0.06
CA PRO A 156 -11.26 3.52 0.91
C PRO A 156 -10.44 4.76 0.49
N GLY A 157 -11.03 5.96 0.59
CA GLY A 157 -10.39 7.23 0.21
C GLY A 157 -10.43 7.56 -1.28
N LEU A 158 -10.94 6.65 -2.11
CA LEU A 158 -11.24 6.91 -3.51
C LEU A 158 -12.72 7.25 -3.68
N LYS A 159 -12.98 8.28 -4.48
CA LYS A 159 -14.31 8.74 -4.84
C LYS A 159 -14.41 8.93 -6.34
N LEU A 160 -15.61 8.84 -6.88
CA LEU A 160 -15.91 9.16 -8.28
C LEU A 160 -16.60 10.50 -8.33
N SER A 161 -16.29 11.35 -9.30
CA SER A 161 -17.04 12.59 -9.52
C SER A 161 -18.49 12.32 -9.94
N ASP A 162 -18.68 11.20 -10.63
CA ASP A 162 -19.96 10.74 -11.15
C ASP A 162 -19.91 9.21 -11.33
N PRO A 163 -20.62 8.41 -10.53
CA PRO A 163 -20.58 6.95 -10.64
C PRO A 163 -21.24 6.42 -11.92
N ASP A 164 -22.09 7.20 -12.58
CA ASP A 164 -22.78 6.80 -13.81
C ASP A 164 -21.89 7.04 -15.05
N ASP A 165 -21.02 8.06 -14.99
CA ASP A 165 -20.16 8.47 -16.12
C ASP A 165 -18.70 7.99 -15.96
N VAL A 166 -18.25 7.67 -14.74
CA VAL A 166 -16.86 7.26 -14.46
C VAL A 166 -16.76 5.76 -14.24
N ASP A 167 -16.39 5.03 -15.31
CA ASP A 167 -16.11 3.60 -15.22
C ASP A 167 -14.66 3.31 -14.80
N ILE A 168 -14.50 2.84 -13.56
CA ILE A 168 -13.22 2.34 -13.03
C ILE A 168 -13.09 0.81 -13.08
N ASN A 169 -14.15 0.09 -13.43
CA ASN A 169 -14.15 -1.38 -13.50
C ASN A 169 -13.50 -1.90 -14.78
N GLN A 170 -13.54 -1.11 -15.85
CA GLN A 170 -12.85 -1.39 -17.12
C GLN A 170 -11.42 -0.85 -17.18
N LEU A 171 -10.89 -0.31 -16.08
CA LEU A 171 -9.47 0.00 -15.99
C LEU A 171 -8.63 -1.28 -16.00
N GLU A 172 -7.41 -1.19 -16.52
CA GLU A 172 -6.48 -2.29 -16.43
C GLU A 172 -6.16 -2.61 -14.96
N GLY A 173 -5.98 -3.89 -14.64
CA GLY A 173 -5.84 -4.34 -13.25
C GLY A 173 -4.67 -3.66 -12.51
N ASN A 174 -3.55 -3.41 -13.20
CA ASN A 174 -2.42 -2.65 -12.66
C ASN A 174 -2.80 -1.19 -12.33
N VAL A 175 -3.58 -0.51 -13.18
CA VAL A 175 -4.05 0.87 -12.96
C VAL A 175 -5.01 0.92 -11.78
N ARG A 176 -5.98 0.00 -11.72
CA ARG A 176 -6.90 -0.10 -10.59
C ARG A 176 -6.17 -0.40 -9.27
N ASN A 177 -5.16 -1.27 -9.30
CA ASN A 177 -4.32 -1.55 -8.14
C ASN A 177 -3.50 -0.32 -7.71
N GLY A 178 -2.93 0.42 -8.67
CA GLY A 178 -2.26 1.68 -8.40
C GLY A 178 -3.19 2.70 -7.74
N LEU A 179 -4.43 2.84 -8.24
CA LEU A 179 -5.43 3.74 -7.63
C LEU A 179 -5.77 3.34 -6.20
N SER A 180 -5.91 2.04 -5.94
CA SER A 180 -6.13 1.52 -4.60
C SER A 180 -4.95 1.81 -3.67
N GLN A 181 -3.71 1.63 -4.15
CA GLN A 181 -2.52 1.98 -3.38
C GLN A 181 -2.46 3.48 -3.08
N ALA A 182 -2.75 4.33 -4.08
CA ALA A 182 -2.78 5.78 -3.92
C ALA A 182 -3.85 6.19 -2.89
N ALA A 183 -5.06 5.65 -2.99
CA ALA A 183 -6.13 5.95 -2.05
C ALA A 183 -5.76 5.52 -0.61
N ASN A 184 -5.13 4.36 -0.43
CA ASN A 184 -4.65 3.90 0.87
C ASN A 184 -3.55 4.79 1.49
N LEU A 185 -2.74 5.45 0.66
CA LEU A 185 -1.77 6.46 1.10
C LEU A 185 -2.44 7.81 1.38
N ALA A 186 -3.54 8.12 0.68
CA ALA A 186 -4.31 9.37 0.81
C ALA A 186 -5.12 9.44 2.12
N VAL A 187 -5.79 8.35 2.49
CA VAL A 187 -6.68 8.26 3.67
C VAL A 187 -6.05 8.80 4.96
N PRO A 188 -4.87 8.31 5.42
CA PRO A 188 -4.28 8.79 6.67
C PRO A 188 -3.86 10.27 6.61
N LEU A 189 -3.70 10.84 5.42
CA LEU A 189 -3.35 12.26 5.21
C LEU A 189 -4.59 13.17 5.14
N GLY A 190 -5.79 12.60 5.28
CA GLY A 190 -7.05 13.32 5.13
C GLY A 190 -7.28 13.80 3.70
N LEU A 191 -6.71 13.11 2.72
CA LEU A 191 -6.85 13.42 1.30
C LEU A 191 -7.91 12.52 0.68
N ASP A 192 -8.84 13.14 -0.04
CA ASP A 192 -9.81 12.46 -0.89
C ASP A 192 -9.31 12.48 -2.34
N LEU A 193 -9.14 11.28 -2.92
CA LEU A 193 -8.86 11.15 -4.34
C LEU A 193 -10.17 11.03 -5.11
N VAL A 194 -10.41 11.93 -6.05
CA VAL A 194 -11.63 11.98 -6.86
C VAL A 194 -11.29 11.68 -8.30
N VAL A 195 -11.71 10.52 -8.79
CA VAL A 195 -11.58 10.15 -10.20
C VAL A 195 -12.66 10.87 -10.99
N THR A 196 -12.25 11.69 -11.95
CA THR A 196 -13.16 12.39 -12.86
C THR A 196 -13.31 11.71 -14.20
N SER A 197 -12.36 10.85 -14.56
CA SER A 197 -12.47 10.01 -15.75
C SER A 197 -11.58 8.79 -15.63
N GLY A 198 -12.13 7.62 -15.97
CA GLY A 198 -11.41 6.35 -16.03
C GLY A 198 -11.34 5.83 -17.45
N PHE A 199 -11.85 4.60 -17.64
CA PHE A 199 -12.04 4.03 -18.95
C PHE A 199 -13.07 4.85 -19.76
N ARG A 200 -12.83 4.99 -21.06
CA ARG A 200 -13.81 5.56 -22.01
C ARG A 200 -13.93 4.63 -23.20
N SER A 201 -15.14 4.24 -23.55
CA SER A 201 -15.39 3.51 -24.79
C SER A 201 -14.95 4.32 -26.01
N ARG A 202 -14.72 3.64 -27.14
CA ARG A 202 -14.39 4.28 -28.42
C ARG A 202 -15.44 5.33 -28.82
N ALA A 203 -16.71 5.07 -28.57
CA ALA A 203 -17.81 5.97 -28.89
C ALA A 203 -17.74 7.26 -28.06
N GLU A 204 -17.50 7.15 -26.75
CA GLU A 204 -17.34 8.29 -25.84
C GLU A 204 -16.10 9.12 -26.20
N GLN A 205 -14.98 8.44 -26.50
CA GLN A 205 -13.75 9.11 -26.89
C GLN A 205 -13.92 9.88 -28.22
N LEU A 206 -14.68 9.34 -29.17
CA LEU A 206 -15.00 10.04 -30.43
C LEU A 206 -15.95 11.23 -30.22
N ALA A 207 -16.93 11.10 -29.33
CA ALA A 207 -17.81 12.20 -28.96
C ALA A 207 -17.01 13.35 -28.32
N LEU A 208 -16.07 13.03 -27.43
CA LEU A 208 -15.16 13.99 -26.82
C LEU A 208 -14.25 14.66 -27.86
N ALA A 209 -13.72 13.90 -28.82
CA ALA A 209 -12.93 14.45 -29.93
C ALA A 209 -13.75 15.44 -30.78
N THR A 210 -15.02 15.15 -31.05
CA THR A 210 -15.91 16.07 -31.78
C THR A 210 -16.11 17.39 -31.02
N GLN A 211 -16.15 17.32 -29.70
CA GLN A 211 -16.26 18.51 -28.85
C GLN A 211 -14.97 19.33 -28.84
N ASN A 212 -13.82 18.68 -28.66
CA ASN A 212 -12.56 19.37 -28.32
C ASN A 212 -11.63 19.63 -29.51
N CYS A 213 -11.73 18.86 -30.59
CA CYS A 213 -10.88 18.99 -31.77
C CYS A 213 -11.53 19.86 -32.85
N GLN A 214 -10.73 20.65 -33.56
CA GLN A 214 -11.17 21.44 -34.72
C GLN A 214 -11.63 20.54 -35.87
N ASP A 215 -10.89 19.45 -36.11
CA ASP A 215 -11.24 18.39 -37.05
C ASP A 215 -11.19 17.01 -36.34
N PRO A 216 -12.34 16.41 -36.00
CA PRO A 216 -12.41 15.12 -35.32
C PRO A 216 -12.19 13.92 -36.27
N ALA A 217 -12.12 14.14 -37.59
CA ALA A 217 -11.85 13.09 -38.57
C ALA A 217 -10.35 12.97 -38.91
N ALA A 218 -9.52 13.90 -38.45
CA ALA A 218 -8.07 13.88 -38.64
C ALA A 218 -7.39 12.79 -37.79
N ASP A 219 -6.18 12.40 -38.17
CA ASP A 219 -5.37 11.43 -37.40
C ASP A 219 -4.89 11.98 -36.06
N ARG A 220 -4.82 13.32 -35.91
CA ARG A 220 -4.38 14.01 -34.68
C ARG A 220 -5.27 15.22 -34.38
N CYS A 221 -5.59 15.38 -33.11
CA CYS A 221 -6.43 16.48 -32.64
C CYS A 221 -5.69 17.82 -32.68
N VAL A 222 -6.17 18.75 -33.51
CA VAL A 222 -5.87 20.17 -33.31
C VAL A 222 -6.89 20.71 -32.31
N ILE A 223 -6.43 21.07 -31.12
CA ILE A 223 -7.29 21.42 -29.99
C ILE A 223 -7.97 22.78 -30.24
N LYS A 224 -9.26 22.89 -29.93
CA LYS A 224 -9.98 24.17 -29.92
C LYS A 224 -9.49 25.03 -28.74
N PRO A 225 -9.42 26.38 -28.88
CA PRO A 225 -9.00 27.25 -27.78
C PRO A 225 -9.80 26.99 -26.49
N GLY A 226 -9.10 26.84 -25.36
CA GLY A 226 -9.71 26.59 -24.05
C GLY A 226 -10.25 25.18 -23.82
N ARG A 227 -9.93 24.21 -24.69
CA ARG A 227 -10.29 22.80 -24.51
C ARG A 227 -9.09 21.97 -24.03
N PRO A 228 -9.32 20.87 -23.28
CA PRO A 228 -8.26 19.97 -22.84
C PRO A 228 -7.67 19.17 -24.00
N ILE A 229 -6.52 18.54 -23.78
CA ILE A 229 -5.94 17.62 -24.77
C ILE A 229 -6.91 16.46 -24.96
N THR A 230 -7.12 16.07 -26.21
CA THR A 230 -8.04 14.99 -26.53
C THR A 230 -7.41 14.09 -27.58
N CYS A 231 -7.43 12.79 -27.31
CA CYS A 231 -6.98 11.76 -28.23
C CYS A 231 -8.10 11.40 -29.22
N ILE A 232 -7.77 11.29 -30.51
CA ILE A 232 -8.70 10.78 -31.54
C ILE A 232 -8.49 9.27 -31.64
N PRO A 233 -9.52 8.43 -31.40
CA PRO A 233 -9.37 6.98 -31.44
C PRO A 233 -9.21 6.52 -32.90
N GLN A 234 -8.10 5.84 -33.19
CA GLN A 234 -7.80 5.24 -34.49
C GLN A 234 -8.08 3.74 -34.45
N GLY A 235 -8.58 3.16 -35.54
CA GLY A 235 -8.87 1.72 -35.60
C GLY A 235 -9.78 1.26 -34.46
N ASP A 236 -9.29 0.30 -33.67
CA ASP A 236 -9.94 -0.25 -32.47
C ASP A 236 -9.91 0.70 -31.26
N GLY A 237 -9.20 1.83 -31.35
CA GLY A 237 -9.03 2.81 -30.28
C GLY A 237 -7.85 2.53 -29.36
N SER A 238 -7.01 1.52 -29.64
CA SER A 238 -5.85 1.16 -28.81
C SER A 238 -4.80 2.27 -28.66
N ASN A 239 -4.79 3.24 -29.58
CA ASN A 239 -3.90 4.39 -29.55
C ASN A 239 -4.25 5.41 -28.45
N CYS A 240 -5.47 5.38 -27.92
CA CYS A 240 -5.88 6.20 -26.79
C CYS A 240 -5.80 5.39 -25.50
N ARG A 241 -5.39 6.03 -24.40
CA ARG A 241 -5.12 5.30 -23.15
C ARG A 241 -6.34 5.13 -22.28
N HIS A 242 -7.27 6.09 -22.33
CA HIS A 242 -8.57 5.93 -21.67
C HIS A 242 -9.40 4.81 -22.31
N THR A 243 -9.27 4.56 -23.61
CA THR A 243 -9.94 3.45 -24.31
C THR A 243 -9.31 2.09 -24.07
N THR A 244 -8.11 2.05 -23.51
CA THR A 244 -7.44 0.82 -23.09
C THR A 244 -7.45 0.62 -21.58
N GLY A 245 -8.05 1.56 -20.82
CA GLY A 245 -8.08 1.51 -19.35
C GLY A 245 -6.72 1.79 -18.70
N LYS A 246 -5.76 2.36 -19.46
CA LYS A 246 -4.37 2.60 -19.07
C LYS A 246 -4.10 4.02 -18.53
N ALA A 247 -5.11 4.89 -18.55
CA ALA A 247 -5.03 6.26 -18.05
C ALA A 247 -6.23 6.59 -17.16
N VAL A 248 -6.01 7.50 -16.24
CA VAL A 248 -7.03 7.97 -15.29
C VAL A 248 -6.83 9.45 -15.00
N ASP A 249 -7.94 10.19 -14.97
CA ASP A 249 -7.97 11.60 -14.57
C ASP A 249 -8.40 11.69 -13.10
N VAL A 250 -7.50 12.14 -12.23
CA VAL A 250 -7.68 12.17 -10.77
C VAL A 250 -7.43 13.56 -10.21
N TRP A 251 -8.31 13.98 -9.31
CA TRP A 251 -8.18 15.20 -8.53
C TRP A 251 -8.01 14.88 -7.04
N CYS A 252 -7.37 15.80 -6.32
CA CYS A 252 -7.17 15.72 -4.88
C CYS A 252 -8.03 16.78 -4.20
N TRP A 253 -8.69 16.38 -3.12
CA TRP A 253 -9.42 17.25 -2.21
C TRP A 253 -8.95 17.06 -0.76
N GLN A 254 -8.78 18.16 -0.02
CA GLN A 254 -8.45 18.17 1.41
C GLN A 254 -9.28 19.27 2.07
N ASN A 255 -10.08 18.94 3.08
CA ASN A 255 -10.94 19.91 3.77
C ASN A 255 -11.78 20.78 2.81
N ASN A 256 -12.38 20.16 1.80
CA ASN A 256 -13.18 20.84 0.77
C ASN A 256 -12.41 21.88 -0.06
N SER A 257 -11.07 21.80 -0.08
CA SER A 257 -10.18 22.60 -0.93
C SER A 257 -9.42 21.68 -1.88
N LYS A 258 -9.20 22.15 -3.11
CA LYS A 258 -8.45 21.41 -4.12
C LYS A 258 -6.96 21.33 -3.74
N CYS A 259 -6.39 20.12 -3.81
CA CYS A 259 -4.98 19.86 -3.52
C CYS A 259 -4.20 19.23 -4.68
N SER A 260 -4.75 19.21 -5.90
CA SER A 260 -4.12 18.52 -7.04
C SER A 260 -2.79 19.11 -7.52
N GLN A 261 -2.42 20.31 -7.06
CA GLN A 261 -1.11 20.91 -7.33
C GLN A 261 -0.17 20.82 -6.12
N SER A 262 -0.61 20.19 -5.04
CA SER A 262 0.20 20.04 -3.83
C SER A 262 1.24 18.94 -3.99
N ALA A 263 2.41 19.14 -3.36
CA ALA A 263 3.41 18.08 -3.24
C ALA A 263 2.86 16.83 -2.54
N LEU A 264 1.86 16.99 -1.66
CA LEU A 264 1.17 15.89 -0.98
C LEU A 264 0.48 14.96 -1.98
N PHE A 265 -0.23 15.51 -2.96
CA PHE A 265 -0.89 14.70 -3.99
C PHE A 265 0.12 13.93 -4.85
N THR A 266 1.20 14.59 -5.27
CA THR A 266 2.28 13.93 -6.01
C THR A 266 2.93 12.80 -5.19
N ASN A 267 3.13 13.02 -3.89
CA ASN A 267 3.70 12.04 -2.97
C ASN A 267 2.78 10.84 -2.70
N VAL A 268 1.49 10.93 -3.02
CA VAL A 268 0.54 9.82 -2.95
C VAL A 268 0.50 9.04 -4.27
N MET A 269 0.46 9.75 -5.40
CA MET A 269 0.35 9.12 -6.73
C MET A 269 1.65 8.43 -7.15
N LYS A 270 2.80 9.05 -6.87
CA LYS A 270 4.12 8.57 -7.33
C LYS A 270 4.53 7.20 -6.74
N PRO A 271 4.46 6.96 -5.42
CA PRO A 271 4.78 5.63 -4.86
C PRO A 271 3.85 4.52 -5.36
N SER A 272 2.67 4.91 -5.85
CA SER A 272 1.68 4.02 -6.45
C SER A 272 1.95 3.70 -7.92
N GLY A 273 3.11 4.14 -8.43
CA GLY A 273 3.58 3.85 -9.79
C GLY A 273 3.08 4.81 -10.86
N PHE A 274 2.31 5.85 -10.49
CA PHE A 274 1.79 6.81 -11.45
C PHE A 274 2.78 7.92 -11.78
N CYS A 275 2.77 8.31 -13.04
CA CYS A 275 3.36 9.53 -13.57
C CYS A 275 2.26 10.47 -14.04
N VAL A 276 2.52 11.77 -13.96
CA VAL A 276 1.56 12.82 -14.32
C VAL A 276 1.96 13.53 -15.61
N LEU A 277 0.98 13.85 -16.46
CA LEU A 277 1.19 14.48 -17.77
C LEU A 277 1.43 16.00 -17.62
N LEU A 278 2.61 16.39 -17.16
CA LEU A 278 2.93 17.80 -16.87
C LEU A 278 3.67 18.54 -17.98
N TYR A 279 4.31 17.83 -18.91
CA TYR A 279 5.13 18.46 -19.96
C TYR A 279 4.42 18.52 -21.31
N SER A 280 3.13 18.13 -21.35
CA SER A 280 2.27 18.36 -22.49
C SER A 280 1.94 19.85 -22.67
N ARG A 281 1.41 20.21 -23.84
CA ARG A 281 0.93 21.57 -24.11
C ARG A 281 -0.54 21.52 -24.57
N PRO A 282 -1.50 21.95 -23.73
CA PRO A 282 -1.37 22.40 -22.33
C PRO A 282 -1.00 21.27 -21.34
N PRO A 283 -0.44 21.58 -20.16
CA PRO A 283 -0.17 20.58 -19.12
C PRO A 283 -1.47 20.04 -18.51
N GLU A 284 -1.50 18.76 -18.15
CA GLU A 284 -2.66 18.09 -17.56
C GLU A 284 -2.29 17.50 -16.18
N PRO A 285 -2.23 18.33 -15.11
CA PRO A 285 -1.83 17.88 -13.77
C PRO A 285 -2.81 16.87 -13.12
N TRP A 286 -3.94 16.61 -13.76
CA TRP A 286 -4.93 15.61 -13.35
C TRP A 286 -4.77 14.28 -14.09
N HIS A 287 -4.02 14.21 -15.18
CA HIS A 287 -3.94 13.02 -16.03
C HIS A 287 -2.77 12.13 -15.61
N PHE A 288 -3.08 10.89 -15.22
CA PHE A 288 -2.11 9.93 -14.68
C PHE A 288 -2.06 8.63 -15.48
N GLU A 289 -0.84 8.10 -15.60
CA GLU A 289 -0.56 6.80 -16.21
C GLU A 289 0.54 6.07 -15.46
N LEU A 290 0.57 4.74 -15.58
CA LEU A 290 1.59 3.94 -14.91
C LEU A 290 2.95 4.07 -15.60
N LYS A 291 3.99 4.23 -14.78
CA LYS A 291 5.38 4.27 -15.22
C LYS A 291 5.78 3.04 -16.03
N THR A 292 5.30 1.86 -15.64
CA THR A 292 5.59 0.59 -16.34
C THR A 292 5.15 0.61 -17.78
N ASP A 293 4.03 1.28 -18.08
CA ASP A 293 3.53 1.37 -19.44
C ASP A 293 4.25 2.45 -20.24
N LEU A 294 4.61 3.56 -19.59
CA LEU A 294 5.41 4.62 -20.20
C LEU A 294 6.85 4.15 -20.49
N ASP A 295 7.38 3.23 -19.70
CA ASP A 295 8.69 2.62 -19.96
C ASP A 295 8.69 1.77 -21.25
N LEU A 296 7.52 1.32 -21.71
CA LEU A 296 7.34 0.63 -23.00
C LEU A 296 7.12 1.58 -24.18
N ASP A 297 6.90 2.88 -23.91
CA ASP A 297 6.66 3.93 -24.91
C ASP A 297 7.49 5.20 -24.58
N PRO A 298 8.79 5.20 -24.95
CA PRO A 298 9.73 6.25 -24.55
C PRO A 298 9.44 7.63 -25.17
N ASP A 299 8.77 7.68 -26.33
CA ASP A 299 8.36 8.93 -26.94
C ASP A 299 7.28 9.62 -26.10
N ARG A 300 6.34 8.82 -25.59
CA ARG A 300 5.27 9.30 -24.72
C ARG A 300 5.78 9.70 -23.34
N LYS A 301 6.69 8.90 -22.77
CA LYS A 301 7.30 9.13 -21.45
C LYS A 301 7.89 10.53 -21.27
N GLN A 302 8.40 11.16 -22.34
CA GLN A 302 8.97 12.51 -22.30
C GLN A 302 7.96 13.59 -21.89
N SER A 303 6.65 13.33 -22.07
CA SER A 303 5.59 14.27 -21.68
C SER A 303 5.19 14.14 -20.21
N PHE A 304 5.69 13.11 -19.50
CA PHE A 304 5.28 12.77 -18.14
C PHE A 304 6.38 13.08 -17.12
N ARG A 305 5.95 13.47 -15.92
CA ARG A 305 6.80 13.55 -14.72
C ARG A 305 6.57 12.29 -13.87
N CYS A 306 7.65 11.55 -13.63
CA CYS A 306 7.65 10.29 -12.86
C CYS A 306 8.57 10.35 -11.62
N ASP A 307 9.31 11.44 -11.49
CA ASP A 307 10.37 11.72 -10.52
C ASP A 307 9.89 12.55 -9.31
#